data_AF-A0A923D233-F1
#
_entry.id   AF-A0A923D233-F1
#
_cell.length_a   1.000
_cell.length_b   1.000
_cell.length_c   1.000
_cell.angle_alpha   90.00
_cell.angle_beta   90.00
_cell.angle_gamma   90.00
#
_symmetry.space_group_name_H-M   'P 1'
#
loop_
_entity.id
_entity.type
_entity.pdbx_description
1 polymer ?
#
loop_
_entity_poly.entity_id
_entity_poly.type
_entity_poly.pdbx_seq_one_letter_code
_entity_poly.pdbx_strand_id
1 'polypeptide(L)'
;MNQELDHSIQNAPRAPGVYIMKDGDDRVLYVGKAKNLRARVHAYFGGTDGRAMIPFLVSRVQAVAYIVTATEKEALILENTLIKEHRPRYNVNFRDDKSFYHLRIDLAQSFPRFELVRRPRKDGAVCFGPYPSGVAARETLRFLQSLFPLRTCRDREMKTRRRPCLEHQISRCLAPCAGYVEPAAYRELVCDAVAFLEGRGKALVADLQARMAQASENLQFEAAAALRDRVAAITETLEIQRMVSLSGGAQDVYGVYREGDLMQVCTLFIRQGKLLGQKDFALIKLGGETKMLLSSLIKQYYDGAADLPDAILIPELLEDQTVIAEWLSDKKDKKVTIGAARRGQGADLLKMARINAESAFKAAGPSADGTEEALRLLMEKLALRHPPERIECFDISNVGGRWAVGAMVTFLA
;
A
#
# COMPACT_ATOMS: atom_id res chain seq x y z
N MET A 1 -19.21 38.95 -6.05
CA MET A 1 -18.03 38.22 -6.56
C MET A 1 -16.91 39.23 -6.71
N ASN A 2 -15.70 38.91 -6.28
CA ASN A 2 -14.59 39.86 -6.25
C ASN A 2 -14.17 40.19 -7.71
N GLN A 3 -14.04 41.46 -8.10
CA GLN A 3 -13.77 41.84 -9.50
C GLN A 3 -12.48 41.19 -10.04
N GLU A 4 -11.49 41.00 -9.17
CA GLU A 4 -10.22 40.33 -9.48
C GLU A 4 -10.38 38.83 -9.75
N LEU A 5 -11.29 38.17 -9.02
CA LEU A 5 -11.59 36.75 -9.22
C LEU A 5 -12.28 36.52 -10.57
N ASP A 6 -13.26 37.37 -10.90
CA ASP A 6 -13.96 37.30 -12.18
C ASP A 6 -13.00 37.52 -13.35
N HIS A 7 -12.09 38.51 -13.22
CA HIS A 7 -11.05 38.76 -14.20
C HIS A 7 -10.09 37.55 -14.35
N SER A 8 -9.67 36.91 -13.25
CA SER A 8 -8.82 35.71 -13.29
C SER A 8 -9.52 34.52 -13.95
N ILE A 9 -10.81 34.32 -13.71
CA ILE A 9 -11.61 33.26 -14.34
C ILE A 9 -11.76 33.51 -15.84
N GLN A 10 -12.08 34.75 -16.23
CA GLN A 10 -12.26 35.12 -17.64
C GLN A 10 -10.97 35.02 -18.46
N ASN A 11 -9.81 35.23 -17.83
CA ASN A 11 -8.51 35.17 -18.48
C ASN A 11 -7.76 33.85 -18.25
N ALA A 12 -8.46 32.82 -17.77
CA ALA A 12 -7.89 31.49 -17.62
C ALA A 12 -7.27 31.00 -18.96
N PRO A 13 -6.04 30.45 -18.95
CA PRO A 13 -5.37 29.99 -20.16
C PRO A 13 -6.10 28.84 -20.86
N ARG A 14 -6.00 28.77 -22.20
CA ARG A 14 -6.47 27.62 -23.00
C ARG A 14 -5.35 26.61 -23.22
N ALA A 15 -4.70 26.20 -22.15
CA ALA A 15 -3.54 25.33 -22.16
C ALA A 15 -3.64 24.26 -21.05
N PRO A 16 -2.88 23.16 -21.13
CA PRO A 16 -2.74 22.24 -20.03
C PRO A 16 -2.01 22.91 -18.86
N GLY A 17 -2.33 22.49 -17.64
CA GLY A 17 -1.69 23.02 -16.45
C GLY A 17 -2.43 22.70 -15.17
N VAL A 18 -2.01 23.36 -14.10
CA VAL A 18 -2.58 23.24 -12.76
C VAL A 18 -3.27 24.55 -12.36
N TYR A 19 -4.46 24.47 -11.79
CA TYR A 19 -5.14 25.58 -11.14
C TYR A 19 -5.13 25.40 -9.62
N ILE A 20 -4.94 26.51 -8.91
CA ILE A 20 -4.83 26.57 -7.46
C ILE A 20 -5.89 27.55 -6.96
N MET A 21 -6.86 27.06 -6.21
CA MET A 21 -7.92 27.86 -5.60
C MET A 21 -7.55 28.23 -4.18
N LYS A 22 -7.67 29.51 -3.83
CA LYS A 22 -7.27 30.06 -2.53
C LYS A 22 -8.40 30.83 -1.86
N ASP A 23 -8.37 30.90 -0.53
CA ASP A 23 -9.24 31.79 0.26
C ASP A 23 -8.70 33.23 0.34
N GLY A 24 -9.35 34.07 1.13
CA GLY A 24 -8.95 35.47 1.34
C GLY A 24 -7.66 35.67 2.12
N ASP A 25 -7.17 34.62 2.80
CA ASP A 25 -5.92 34.63 3.56
C ASP A 25 -4.78 33.98 2.73
N ASP A 26 -4.95 33.85 1.41
CA ASP A 26 -4.05 33.18 0.46
C ASP A 26 -3.80 31.68 0.77
N ARG A 27 -4.65 31.04 1.60
CA ARG A 27 -4.52 29.61 1.89
C ARG A 27 -5.04 28.77 0.75
N VAL A 28 -4.27 27.77 0.34
CA VAL A 28 -4.65 26.85 -0.74
C VAL A 28 -5.78 25.94 -0.28
N LEU A 29 -6.96 26.13 -0.88
CA LEU A 29 -8.16 25.34 -0.61
C LEU A 29 -8.23 24.09 -1.47
N TYR A 30 -7.87 24.22 -2.76
CA TYR A 30 -7.94 23.13 -3.73
C TYR A 30 -6.90 23.29 -4.84
N VAL A 31 -6.33 22.17 -5.28
CA VAL A 31 -5.43 22.07 -6.42
C VAL A 31 -6.01 21.05 -7.39
N GLY A 32 -6.01 21.37 -8.68
CA GLY A 32 -6.38 20.39 -9.72
C GLY A 32 -5.70 20.67 -11.04
N LYS A 33 -5.58 19.64 -11.88
CA LYS A 33 -5.08 19.76 -13.26
C LYS A 33 -6.20 19.85 -14.30
N ALA A 34 -5.88 20.39 -15.45
CA ALA A 34 -6.75 20.36 -16.62
C ALA A 34 -5.94 20.24 -17.92
N LYS A 35 -6.54 19.63 -18.96
CA LYS A 35 -6.07 19.74 -20.35
C LYS A 35 -6.29 21.15 -20.90
N ASN A 36 -7.34 21.81 -20.41
CA ASN A 36 -7.72 23.17 -20.74
C ASN A 36 -8.17 23.86 -19.45
N LEU A 37 -7.29 24.68 -18.88
CA LEU A 37 -7.53 25.39 -17.62
C LEU A 37 -8.82 26.23 -17.68
N ARG A 38 -9.04 26.95 -18.77
CA ARG A 38 -10.25 27.77 -18.97
C ARG A 38 -11.53 26.96 -18.88
N ALA A 39 -11.65 25.91 -19.68
CA ALA A 39 -12.85 25.07 -19.68
C ALA A 39 -13.12 24.47 -18.31
N ARG A 40 -12.06 24.02 -17.62
CA ARG A 40 -12.18 23.40 -16.30
C ARG A 40 -12.60 24.38 -15.22
N VAL A 41 -12.00 25.58 -15.18
CA VAL A 41 -12.36 26.59 -14.18
C VAL A 41 -13.78 27.10 -14.39
N HIS A 42 -14.18 27.36 -15.64
CA HIS A 42 -15.58 27.74 -15.92
C HIS A 42 -16.59 26.67 -15.48
N ALA A 43 -16.26 25.39 -15.55
CA ALA A 43 -17.18 24.32 -15.13
C ALA A 43 -17.53 24.38 -13.62
N TYR A 44 -16.60 24.84 -12.78
CA TYR A 44 -16.83 25.04 -11.35
C TYR A 44 -17.77 26.21 -11.08
N PHE A 45 -17.47 27.38 -11.65
CA PHE A 45 -18.23 28.61 -11.41
C PHE A 45 -19.54 28.67 -12.20
N GLY A 46 -19.69 27.84 -13.24
CA GLY A 46 -20.93 27.65 -13.99
C GLY A 46 -21.88 26.62 -13.39
N GLY A 47 -21.54 25.97 -12.27
CA GLY A 47 -22.40 25.00 -11.59
C GLY A 47 -22.60 23.67 -12.32
N THR A 48 -21.82 23.39 -13.36
CA THR A 48 -21.91 22.16 -14.16
C THR A 48 -21.17 20.96 -13.53
N ASP A 49 -20.42 21.19 -12.46
CA ASP A 49 -19.67 20.15 -11.76
C ASP A 49 -20.52 19.49 -10.66
N GLY A 50 -20.88 18.21 -10.84
CA GLY A 50 -21.80 17.49 -9.97
C GLY A 50 -21.24 17.03 -8.61
N ARG A 51 -20.00 17.40 -8.26
CA ARG A 51 -19.39 16.98 -6.98
C ARG A 51 -19.95 17.79 -5.81
N ALA A 52 -20.46 17.09 -4.79
CA ALA A 52 -21.13 17.68 -3.63
C ALA A 52 -20.28 18.73 -2.85
N MET A 53 -18.95 18.58 -2.86
CA MET A 53 -18.01 19.50 -2.21
C MET A 53 -17.86 20.86 -2.94
N ILE A 54 -18.24 20.95 -4.22
CA ILE A 54 -17.93 22.09 -5.08
C ILE A 54 -18.66 23.37 -4.69
N PRO A 55 -19.97 23.36 -4.38
CA PRO A 55 -20.64 24.55 -3.89
C PRO A 55 -19.98 25.14 -2.62
N PHE A 56 -19.48 24.27 -1.73
CA PHE A 56 -18.78 24.69 -0.51
C PHE A 56 -17.35 25.19 -0.77
N LEU A 57 -16.68 24.64 -1.79
CA LEU A 57 -15.37 25.11 -2.21
C LEU A 57 -15.53 26.51 -2.84
N VAL A 58 -16.37 26.62 -3.87
CA VAL A 58 -16.56 27.84 -4.68
C VAL A 58 -17.00 29.02 -3.81
N SER A 59 -17.83 28.80 -2.79
CA SER A 59 -18.27 29.87 -1.87
C SER A 59 -17.14 30.46 -1.01
N ARG A 60 -15.98 29.79 -0.92
CA ARG A 60 -14.81 30.25 -0.15
C ARG A 60 -13.64 30.70 -1.01
N VAL A 61 -13.67 30.44 -2.31
CA VAL A 61 -12.59 30.86 -3.22
C VAL A 61 -12.62 32.38 -3.38
N GLN A 62 -11.50 33.04 -3.11
CA GLN A 62 -11.32 34.46 -3.37
C GLN A 62 -10.29 34.72 -4.47
N ALA A 63 -9.39 33.77 -4.74
CA ALA A 63 -8.41 33.87 -5.81
C ALA A 63 -8.19 32.51 -6.50
N VAL A 64 -7.89 32.56 -7.81
CA VAL A 64 -7.46 31.40 -8.60
C VAL A 64 -6.14 31.75 -9.28
N ALA A 65 -5.14 30.90 -9.08
CA ALA A 65 -3.84 30.97 -9.74
C ALA A 65 -3.67 29.81 -10.74
N TYR A 66 -2.84 30.03 -11.76
CA TYR A 66 -2.60 29.06 -12.83
C TYR A 66 -1.10 28.84 -13.02
N ILE A 67 -0.72 27.58 -13.23
CA ILE A 67 0.61 27.20 -13.70
C ILE A 67 0.43 26.41 -14.99
N VAL A 68 0.81 27.02 -16.11
CA VAL A 68 0.74 26.39 -17.44
C VAL A 68 1.91 25.41 -17.58
N THR A 69 1.63 24.23 -18.13
CA THR A 69 2.65 23.21 -18.40
C THR A 69 2.71 22.92 -19.90
N ALA A 70 3.80 22.30 -20.37
CA ALA A 70 3.92 21.93 -21.77
C ALA A 70 3.06 20.70 -22.10
N THR A 71 2.89 19.80 -21.14
CA THR A 71 2.13 18.54 -21.33
C THR A 71 1.15 18.27 -20.19
N GLU A 72 0.16 17.42 -20.45
CA GLU A 72 -0.76 16.92 -19.42
C GLU A 72 -0.05 16.09 -18.33
N LYS A 73 1.05 15.41 -18.71
CA LYS A 73 1.89 14.63 -17.80
C LYS A 73 2.58 15.53 -16.79
N GLU A 74 3.17 16.63 -17.25
CA GLU A 74 3.75 17.64 -16.36
C GLU A 74 2.69 18.25 -15.44
N ALA A 75 1.49 18.54 -15.95
CA ALA A 75 0.38 19.02 -15.12
C ALA A 75 0.00 18.00 -14.03
N LEU A 76 0.03 16.70 -14.34
CA LEU A 76 -0.23 15.63 -13.38
C LEU A 76 0.83 15.54 -12.29
N ILE A 77 2.12 15.58 -12.67
CA ILE A 77 3.23 15.54 -11.72
C ILE A 77 3.20 16.77 -10.80
N LEU A 78 2.98 17.95 -11.38
CA LEU A 78 2.89 19.20 -10.64
C LEU A 78 1.67 19.25 -9.70
N GLU A 79 0.49 18.80 -10.16
CA GLU A 79 -0.71 18.66 -9.33
C GLU A 79 -0.40 17.82 -8.08
N ASN A 80 0.18 16.64 -8.27
CA ASN A 80 0.48 15.73 -7.18
C ASN A 80 1.50 16.32 -6.19
N THR A 81 2.49 17.05 -6.71
CA THR A 81 3.49 17.77 -5.91
C THR A 81 2.84 18.83 -5.02
N LEU A 82 1.99 19.68 -5.61
CA LEU A 82 1.31 20.77 -4.90
C LEU A 82 0.27 20.27 -3.89
N ILE A 83 -0.42 19.16 -4.18
CA ILE A 83 -1.33 18.52 -3.21
C ILE A 83 -0.55 18.03 -1.99
N LYS A 84 0.64 17.47 -2.17
CA LYS A 84 1.48 16.99 -1.06
C LYS A 84 2.06 18.12 -0.24
N GLU A 85 2.49 19.19 -0.90
CA GLU A 85 3.08 20.36 -0.28
C GLU A 85 2.04 21.12 0.56
N HIS A 86 0.90 21.47 -0.04
CA HIS A 86 -0.10 22.32 0.61
C HIS A 86 -1.15 21.56 1.42
N ARG A 87 -1.33 20.25 1.15
CA ARG A 87 -2.40 19.41 1.72
C ARG A 87 -3.76 20.11 1.77
N PRO A 88 -4.26 20.60 0.62
CA PRO A 88 -5.42 21.48 0.60
C PRO A 88 -6.67 20.79 1.18
N ARG A 89 -7.48 21.56 1.92
CA ARG A 89 -8.66 21.05 2.64
C ARG A 89 -9.63 20.25 1.76
N TYR A 90 -9.79 20.66 0.51
CA TYR A 90 -10.75 20.08 -0.42
C TYR A 90 -10.12 19.01 -1.34
N ASN A 91 -8.80 18.78 -1.26
CA ASN A 91 -8.19 17.65 -1.96
C ASN A 91 -8.28 16.39 -1.08
N VAL A 92 -8.62 15.26 -1.71
CA VAL A 92 -8.57 13.97 -1.00
C VAL A 92 -7.12 13.65 -0.72
N ASN A 93 -6.77 13.56 0.56
CA ASN A 93 -5.43 13.17 1.00
C ASN A 93 -5.47 11.73 1.50
N PHE A 94 -4.91 10.82 0.71
CA PHE A 94 -4.75 9.43 1.14
C PHE A 94 -3.53 9.34 2.03
N ARG A 95 -3.74 9.22 3.36
CA ARG A 95 -2.67 9.10 4.36
C ARG A 95 -1.88 7.78 4.27
N ASP A 96 -2.25 6.89 3.34
CA ASP A 96 -1.68 5.55 3.21
C ASP A 96 -0.50 5.49 2.24
N ASP A 97 0.68 5.82 2.76
CA ASP A 97 1.93 5.67 2.04
C ASP A 97 2.22 4.18 1.71
N LYS A 98 2.86 3.93 0.56
CA LYS A 98 3.51 2.65 0.27
C LYS A 98 4.71 2.45 1.20
N SER A 99 4.46 1.94 2.39
CA SER A 99 5.48 1.17 3.11
C SER A 99 5.26 -0.32 2.91
N PHE A 100 5.45 -0.78 1.66
CA PHE A 100 5.56 -2.20 1.40
C PHE A 100 6.74 -2.77 2.17
N TYR A 101 6.53 -3.92 2.77
CA TYR A 101 7.64 -4.65 3.39
C TYR A 101 8.26 -5.56 2.34
N HIS A 102 9.55 -5.73 2.44
CA HIS A 102 10.32 -6.70 1.68
C HIS A 102 11.05 -7.59 2.67
N LEU A 103 11.15 -8.87 2.35
CA LEU A 103 12.04 -9.79 3.04
C LEU A 103 13.40 -9.68 2.38
N ARG A 104 14.36 -9.05 3.06
CA ARG A 104 15.75 -8.90 2.62
C ARG A 104 16.60 -10.00 3.22
N ILE A 105 17.50 -10.59 2.45
CA ILE A 105 18.52 -11.52 2.93
C ILE A 105 19.88 -11.16 2.33
N ASP A 106 20.88 -11.08 3.19
CA ASP A 106 22.27 -10.78 2.82
C ASP A 106 23.08 -12.07 2.76
N LEU A 107 23.39 -12.51 1.54
CA LEU A 107 24.08 -13.77 1.27
C LEU A 107 25.59 -13.73 1.58
N ALA A 108 26.16 -12.53 1.78
CA ALA A 108 27.57 -12.39 2.12
C ALA A 108 27.87 -12.84 3.57
N GLN A 109 26.84 -12.92 4.42
CA GLN A 109 27.00 -13.36 5.81
C GLN A 109 27.22 -14.88 5.92
N SER A 110 27.97 -15.33 6.94
CA SER A 110 28.17 -16.75 7.20
C SER A 110 26.88 -17.48 7.58
N PHE A 111 25.99 -16.79 8.30
CA PHE A 111 24.66 -17.29 8.66
C PHE A 111 23.62 -16.23 8.29
N PRO A 112 23.18 -16.13 7.03
CA PRO A 112 22.17 -15.14 6.62
C PRO A 112 20.84 -15.28 7.37
N ARG A 113 20.11 -14.17 7.49
CA ARG A 113 18.74 -14.15 8.01
C ARG A 113 17.85 -13.25 7.16
N PHE A 114 16.55 -13.54 7.17
CA PHE A 114 15.57 -12.64 6.56
C PHE A 114 15.25 -11.46 7.48
N GLU A 115 15.26 -10.26 6.90
CA GLU A 115 14.98 -9.00 7.57
C GLU A 115 13.81 -8.30 6.88
N LEU A 116 12.89 -7.74 7.67
CA LEU A 116 11.82 -6.92 7.13
C LEU A 116 12.32 -5.50 6.88
N VAL A 117 12.32 -5.06 5.62
CA VAL A 117 12.71 -3.71 5.24
C VAL A 117 11.60 -3.03 4.44
N ARG A 118 11.40 -1.73 4.66
CA ARG A 118 10.45 -0.93 3.87
C ARG A 118 11.05 -0.41 2.56
N ARG A 119 12.36 -0.17 2.56
CA ARG A 119 13.12 0.32 1.40
C ARG A 119 14.30 -0.62 1.18
N PRO A 120 14.28 -1.47 0.15
CA PRO A 120 15.44 -2.27 -0.20
C PRO A 120 16.59 -1.33 -0.60
N ARG A 121 17.80 -1.63 -0.14
CA ARG A 121 19.02 -0.91 -0.52
C ARG A 121 19.66 -1.60 -1.72
N LYS A 122 20.39 -0.84 -2.55
CA LYS A 122 21.22 -1.41 -3.62
C LYS A 122 22.57 -1.86 -3.05
N ASP A 123 22.55 -2.80 -2.11
CA ASP A 123 23.73 -3.28 -1.39
C ASP A 123 24.10 -4.74 -1.74
N GLY A 124 23.51 -5.30 -2.80
CA GLY A 124 23.73 -6.67 -3.23
C GLY A 124 22.93 -7.72 -2.45
N ALA A 125 22.15 -7.31 -1.43
CA ALA A 125 21.24 -8.20 -0.74
C ALA A 125 20.03 -8.55 -1.62
N VAL A 126 19.56 -9.80 -1.50
CA VAL A 126 18.38 -10.27 -2.22
C VAL A 126 17.14 -9.83 -1.48
N CYS A 127 16.15 -9.29 -2.19
CA CYS A 127 14.90 -8.79 -1.61
C CYS A 127 13.70 -9.47 -2.26
N PHE A 128 12.77 -9.97 -1.43
CA PHE A 128 11.52 -10.60 -1.84
C PHE A 128 10.33 -9.76 -1.40
N GLY A 129 9.29 -9.73 -2.22
CA GLY A 129 8.10 -8.90 -2.01
C GLY A 129 7.61 -8.29 -3.33
N PRO A 130 6.83 -7.20 -3.30
CA PRO A 130 6.40 -6.46 -2.10
C PRO A 130 5.30 -7.16 -1.30
N TYR A 131 5.36 -7.06 0.03
CA TYR A 131 4.29 -7.47 0.93
C TYR A 131 3.45 -6.26 1.35
N PRO A 132 2.11 -6.35 1.30
CA PRO A 132 1.21 -5.22 1.51
C PRO A 132 1.26 -4.62 2.91
N SER A 133 1.63 -5.43 3.91
CA SER A 133 1.74 -5.01 5.29
C SER A 133 2.88 -5.75 5.99
N GLY A 134 3.30 -5.21 7.14
CA GLY A 134 4.31 -5.86 7.98
C GLY A 134 3.80 -7.14 8.61
N VAL A 135 2.47 -7.29 8.75
CA VAL A 135 1.82 -8.52 9.21
C VAL A 135 1.94 -9.58 8.13
N ALA A 136 1.55 -9.28 6.88
CA ALA A 136 1.66 -10.20 5.75
C ALA A 136 3.11 -10.68 5.55
N ALA A 137 4.08 -9.77 5.59
CA ALA A 137 5.50 -10.13 5.50
C ALA A 137 5.95 -11.05 6.65
N ARG A 138 5.47 -10.81 7.88
CA ARG A 138 5.79 -11.66 9.04
C ARG A 138 5.14 -13.04 8.94
N GLU A 139 3.92 -13.13 8.43
CA GLU A 139 3.23 -14.41 8.21
C GLU A 139 3.97 -15.25 7.16
N THR A 140 4.35 -14.65 6.03
CA THR A 140 5.18 -15.33 5.03
C THR A 140 6.52 -15.77 5.63
N LEU A 141 7.16 -14.94 6.44
CA LEU A 141 8.40 -15.30 7.11
C LEU A 141 8.21 -16.45 8.12
N ARG A 142 7.10 -16.46 8.88
CA ARG A 142 6.79 -17.55 9.82
C ARG A 142 6.58 -18.88 9.11
N PHE A 143 5.87 -18.85 7.98
CA PHE A 143 5.66 -19.99 7.11
C PHE A 143 6.97 -20.47 6.48
N LEU A 144 7.82 -19.54 6.02
CA LEU A 144 9.13 -19.89 5.50
C LEU A 144 9.99 -20.59 6.57
N GLN A 145 9.89 -20.17 7.84
CA GLN A 145 10.62 -20.78 8.96
C GLN A 145 10.15 -22.18 9.33
N SER A 146 8.88 -22.53 9.08
CA SER A 146 8.42 -23.91 9.28
C SER A 146 8.97 -24.85 8.21
N LEU A 147 9.29 -24.33 7.02
CA LEU A 147 9.92 -25.11 5.95
C LEU A 147 11.44 -25.15 6.09
N PHE A 148 12.04 -23.99 6.35
CA PHE A 148 13.49 -23.78 6.40
C PHE A 148 13.87 -23.23 7.78
N PRO A 149 14.44 -24.04 8.69
CA PRO A 149 14.77 -23.65 10.07
C PRO A 149 15.96 -22.66 10.15
N LEU A 150 15.77 -21.47 9.59
CA LEU A 150 16.72 -20.37 9.54
C LEU A 150 16.63 -19.49 10.80
N ARG A 151 17.73 -18.84 11.16
CA ARG A 151 17.76 -17.96 12.35
C ARG A 151 16.91 -16.71 12.17
N THR A 152 16.30 -16.27 13.26
CA THR A 152 15.57 -14.98 13.37
C THR A 152 16.28 -13.96 14.25
N CYS A 153 17.16 -14.45 15.13
CA CYS A 153 17.86 -13.65 16.12
C CYS A 153 18.69 -12.55 15.44
N ARG A 154 18.87 -11.44 16.17
CA ARG A 154 19.72 -10.33 15.71
C ARG A 154 21.18 -10.75 15.70
N ASP A 155 22.01 -10.09 14.91
CA ASP A 155 23.43 -10.44 14.79
C ASP A 155 24.20 -10.34 16.10
N ARG A 156 23.79 -9.42 16.99
CA ARG A 156 24.33 -9.36 18.35
C ARG A 156 24.08 -10.67 19.10
N GLU A 157 22.84 -11.14 19.10
CA GLU A 157 22.47 -12.39 19.78
C GLU A 157 23.15 -13.60 19.13
N MET A 158 23.29 -13.61 17.80
CA MET A 158 24.00 -14.66 17.08
C MET A 158 25.45 -14.80 17.53
N LYS A 159 26.13 -13.68 17.85
CA LYS A 159 27.53 -13.69 18.31
C LYS A 159 27.68 -14.03 19.79
N THR A 160 26.74 -13.61 20.64
CA THR A 160 26.89 -13.71 22.10
C THR A 160 26.22 -14.93 22.71
N ARG A 161 25.16 -15.46 22.09
CA ARG A 161 24.37 -16.56 22.64
C ARG A 161 25.17 -17.86 22.50
N ARG A 162 25.27 -18.63 23.60
CA ARG A 162 25.96 -19.95 23.65
C ARG A 162 25.02 -21.13 23.83
N ARG A 163 23.76 -20.88 24.21
CA ARG A 163 22.72 -21.89 24.42
C ARG A 163 21.61 -21.74 23.37
N PRO A 164 21.08 -22.85 22.81
CA PRO A 164 19.95 -22.79 21.90
C PRO A 164 18.73 -22.11 22.53
N CYS A 165 17.99 -21.34 21.72
CA CYS A 165 16.77 -20.67 22.16
C CYS A 165 15.52 -21.50 21.86
N LEU A 166 14.35 -20.99 22.28
CA LEU A 166 13.06 -21.61 22.05
C LEU A 166 12.83 -21.98 20.57
N GLU A 167 13.20 -21.12 19.62
CA GLU A 167 13.04 -21.41 18.17
C GLU A 167 13.75 -22.70 17.75
N HIS A 168 14.86 -23.07 18.39
CA HIS A 168 15.51 -24.36 18.13
C HIS A 168 14.75 -25.51 18.77
N GLN A 169 14.28 -25.34 20.00
CA GLN A 169 13.52 -26.36 20.73
C GLN A 169 12.20 -26.74 20.03
N ILE A 170 11.62 -25.81 19.28
CA ILE A 170 10.43 -26.04 18.44
C ILE A 170 10.78 -26.30 16.96
N SER A 171 12.04 -26.65 16.66
CA SER A 171 12.52 -27.04 15.33
C SER A 171 12.39 -25.99 14.21
N ARG A 172 12.37 -24.69 14.56
CA ARG A 172 12.31 -23.56 13.62
C ARG A 172 13.66 -22.87 13.38
N CYS A 173 14.71 -23.33 14.05
CA CYS A 173 16.07 -22.82 13.90
C CYS A 173 17.11 -23.92 14.15
N LEU A 174 18.13 -24.03 13.29
CA LEU A 174 19.26 -24.96 13.50
C LEU A 174 20.28 -24.51 14.55
N ALA A 175 19.97 -23.47 15.33
CA ALA A 175 20.82 -22.91 16.37
C ALA A 175 22.30 -22.67 15.97
N PRO A 176 22.58 -21.95 14.86
CA PRO A 176 23.96 -21.66 14.49
C PRO A 176 24.71 -20.86 15.58
N CYS A 177 23.98 -20.08 16.40
CA CYS A 177 24.55 -19.37 17.55
C CYS A 177 25.17 -20.30 18.61
N ALA A 178 24.66 -21.52 18.74
CA ALA A 178 25.20 -22.53 19.65
C ALA A 178 26.21 -23.47 18.95
N GLY A 179 26.54 -23.24 17.68
CA GLY A 179 27.47 -24.08 16.91
C GLY A 179 26.90 -25.43 16.47
N TYR A 180 25.57 -25.58 16.42
CA TYR A 180 24.93 -26.87 16.08
C TYR A 180 24.84 -27.14 14.56
N VAL A 181 25.27 -26.19 13.73
CA VAL A 181 25.27 -26.33 12.28
C VAL A 181 26.47 -25.60 11.67
N GLU A 182 27.11 -26.26 10.70
CA GLU A 182 28.21 -25.69 9.93
C GLU A 182 27.73 -24.62 8.94
N PRO A 183 28.54 -23.58 8.64
CA PRO A 183 28.17 -22.53 7.70
C PRO A 183 27.77 -23.06 6.31
N ALA A 184 28.43 -24.11 5.82
CA ALA A 184 28.13 -24.70 4.51
C ALA A 184 26.74 -25.34 4.47
N ALA A 185 26.40 -26.18 5.46
CA ALA A 185 25.09 -26.81 5.56
C ALA A 185 23.97 -25.77 5.78
N TYR A 186 24.24 -24.72 6.56
CA TYR A 186 23.29 -23.61 6.71
C TYR A 186 23.08 -22.84 5.39
N ARG A 187 24.13 -22.67 4.58
CA ARG A 187 24.06 -21.98 3.30
C ARG A 187 23.22 -22.76 2.27
N GLU A 188 23.29 -24.09 2.24
CA GLU A 188 22.38 -24.90 1.41
C GLU A 188 20.92 -24.60 1.75
N LEU A 189 20.59 -24.56 3.05
CA LEU A 189 19.23 -24.25 3.51
C LEU A 189 18.79 -22.83 3.11
N VAL A 190 19.70 -21.86 3.13
CA VAL A 190 19.44 -20.50 2.64
C VAL A 190 19.17 -20.49 1.13
N CYS A 191 19.94 -21.24 0.35
CA CYS A 191 19.73 -21.37 -1.09
C CYS A 191 18.36 -22.00 -1.40
N ASP A 192 17.96 -23.03 -0.66
CA ASP A 192 16.64 -23.67 -0.79
C ASP A 192 15.51 -22.66 -0.50
N ALA A 193 15.64 -21.88 0.58
CA ALA A 193 14.66 -20.85 0.93
C ALA A 193 14.55 -19.73 -0.12
N VAL A 194 15.70 -19.30 -0.68
CA VAL A 194 15.76 -18.33 -1.78
C VAL A 194 15.09 -18.90 -3.03
N ALA A 195 15.44 -20.12 -3.45
CA ALA A 195 14.87 -20.76 -4.63
C ALA A 195 13.34 -20.93 -4.50
N PHE A 196 12.85 -21.24 -3.30
CA PHE A 196 11.42 -21.31 -3.01
C PHE A 196 10.74 -19.94 -3.21
N LEU A 197 11.29 -18.87 -2.64
CA LEU A 197 10.73 -17.51 -2.77
C LEU A 197 10.83 -16.95 -4.21
N GLU A 198 11.81 -17.36 -5.00
CA GLU A 198 11.92 -17.04 -6.43
C GLU A 198 10.91 -17.80 -7.30
N GLY A 199 10.10 -18.66 -6.72
CA GLY A 199 9.10 -19.45 -7.44
C GLY A 199 9.66 -20.70 -8.12
N ARG A 200 10.93 -21.07 -7.88
CA ARG A 200 11.57 -22.30 -8.37
C ARG A 200 11.19 -23.55 -7.56
N GLY A 201 9.98 -23.56 -6.98
CA GLY A 201 9.52 -24.62 -6.07
C GLY A 201 9.49 -26.02 -6.70
N LYS A 202 9.13 -26.15 -7.99
CA LYS A 202 9.14 -27.46 -8.67
C LYS A 202 10.54 -28.05 -8.80
N ALA A 203 11.52 -27.23 -9.20
CA ALA A 203 12.91 -27.65 -9.30
C ALA A 203 13.47 -27.98 -7.91
N LEU A 204 13.13 -27.19 -6.90
CA LEU A 204 13.50 -27.45 -5.51
C LEU A 204 12.93 -28.77 -4.99
N VAL A 205 11.67 -29.09 -5.28
CA VAL A 205 11.06 -30.38 -4.88
C VAL A 205 11.81 -31.55 -5.50
N ALA A 206 12.15 -31.48 -6.79
CA ALA A 206 12.90 -32.53 -7.46
C ALA A 206 14.30 -32.72 -6.85
N ASP A 207 15.00 -31.63 -6.53
CA ASP A 207 16.30 -31.67 -5.85
C ASP A 207 16.21 -32.28 -4.44
N LEU A 208 15.24 -31.84 -3.63
CA LEU A 208 15.03 -32.36 -2.28
C LEU A 208 14.65 -33.86 -2.29
N GLN A 209 13.90 -34.32 -3.30
CA GLN A 209 13.59 -35.74 -3.49
C GLN A 209 14.86 -36.55 -3.82
N ALA A 210 15.75 -36.03 -4.66
CA ALA A 210 17.03 -36.68 -4.97
C ALA A 210 17.93 -36.76 -3.72
N ARG A 211 18.03 -35.66 -2.95
CA ARG A 211 18.78 -35.62 -1.68
C ARG A 211 18.19 -36.58 -0.65
N MET A 212 16.86 -36.70 -0.59
CA MET A 212 16.16 -37.65 0.29
C MET A 212 16.47 -39.10 -0.08
N ALA A 213 16.45 -39.44 -1.38
CA ALA A 213 16.82 -40.76 -1.86
C ALA A 213 18.27 -41.10 -1.49
N GLN A 214 19.20 -40.17 -1.72
CA GLN A 214 20.60 -40.35 -1.37
C GLN A 214 20.82 -40.53 0.14
N ALA A 215 20.12 -39.75 0.98
CA ALA A 215 20.18 -39.91 2.43
C ALA A 215 19.64 -41.28 2.88
N SER A 216 18.58 -41.78 2.23
CA SER A 216 18.06 -43.12 2.49
C SER A 216 19.03 -44.22 2.07
N GLU A 217 19.69 -44.09 0.92
CA GLU A 217 20.74 -45.01 0.47
C GLU A 217 21.93 -45.05 1.44
N ASN A 218 22.28 -43.89 2.00
CA ASN A 218 23.35 -43.75 3.01
C ASN A 218 22.91 -44.14 4.43
N LEU A 219 21.71 -44.73 4.60
CA LEU A 219 21.14 -45.14 5.89
C LEU A 219 20.93 -43.98 6.90
N GLN A 220 20.82 -42.74 6.41
CA GLN A 220 20.59 -41.53 7.20
C GLN A 220 19.08 -41.23 7.33
N PHE A 221 18.36 -42.11 8.02
CA PHE A 221 16.89 -42.08 8.06
C PHE A 221 16.29 -40.81 8.65
N GLU A 222 16.93 -40.19 9.66
CA GLU A 222 16.47 -38.93 10.25
C GLU A 222 16.54 -37.77 9.24
N ALA A 223 17.63 -37.68 8.48
CA ALA A 223 17.80 -36.68 7.43
C ALA A 223 16.82 -36.90 6.28
N ALA A 224 16.61 -38.16 5.87
CA ALA A 224 15.63 -38.52 4.85
C ALA A 224 14.20 -38.17 5.30
N ALA A 225 13.83 -38.42 6.55
CA ALA A 225 12.53 -38.06 7.11
C ALA A 225 12.32 -36.54 7.09
N ALA A 226 13.31 -35.75 7.53
CA ALA A 226 13.23 -34.30 7.50
C ALA A 226 13.08 -33.72 6.08
N LEU A 227 13.76 -34.31 5.09
CA LEU A 227 13.63 -33.93 3.69
C LEU A 227 12.26 -34.31 3.12
N ARG A 228 11.74 -35.50 3.45
CA ARG A 228 10.39 -35.96 3.07
C ARG A 228 9.32 -35.00 3.56
N ASP A 229 9.36 -34.65 4.85
CA ASP A 229 8.35 -33.77 5.46
C ASP A 229 8.41 -32.37 4.84
N ARG A 230 9.61 -31.89 4.49
CA ARG A 230 9.79 -30.63 3.76
C ARG A 230 9.23 -30.70 2.34
N VAL A 231 9.46 -31.79 1.60
CA VAL A 231 8.88 -32.01 0.27
C VAL A 231 7.36 -32.01 0.34
N ALA A 232 6.76 -32.68 1.31
CA ALA A 232 5.32 -32.71 1.50
C ALA A 232 4.74 -31.31 1.73
N ALA A 233 5.31 -30.55 2.68
CA ALA A 233 4.85 -29.20 3.01
C ALA A 233 5.01 -28.20 1.84
N ILE A 234 6.10 -28.31 1.06
CA ILE A 234 6.29 -27.49 -0.14
C ILE A 234 5.28 -27.87 -1.22
N THR A 235 5.03 -29.16 -1.42
CA THR A 235 4.11 -29.66 -2.46
C THR A 235 2.67 -29.24 -2.18
N GLU A 236 2.19 -29.40 -0.95
CA GLU A 236 0.86 -28.94 -0.52
C GLU A 236 0.65 -27.44 -0.80
N THR A 237 1.67 -26.64 -0.48
CA THR A 237 1.65 -25.19 -0.73
C THR A 237 1.63 -24.86 -2.23
N LEU A 238 2.40 -25.60 -3.04
CA LEU A 238 2.42 -25.42 -4.49
C LEU A 238 1.10 -25.84 -5.15
N GLU A 239 0.42 -26.86 -4.63
CA GLU A 239 -0.87 -27.32 -5.12
C GLU A 239 -2.00 -26.32 -4.83
N ILE A 240 -2.02 -25.75 -3.61
CA ILE A 240 -2.94 -24.65 -3.26
C ILE A 240 -2.68 -23.42 -4.15
N GLN A 241 -1.41 -23.09 -4.42
CA GLN A 241 -1.05 -21.99 -5.33
C GLN A 241 -1.42 -22.26 -6.80
N ARG A 242 -1.55 -23.54 -7.20
CA ARG A 242 -1.85 -23.94 -8.59
C ARG A 242 -3.28 -23.61 -9.01
N MET A 243 -4.23 -23.58 -8.06
CA MET A 243 -5.60 -23.12 -8.30
C MET A 243 -5.69 -21.61 -8.60
N VAL A 244 -4.63 -20.84 -8.33
CA VAL A 244 -4.56 -19.38 -8.51
C VAL A 244 -3.56 -19.00 -9.62
N SER A 245 -3.02 -19.97 -10.36
CA SER A 245 -2.00 -19.71 -11.39
C SER A 245 -2.59 -18.94 -12.56
N LEU A 246 -2.44 -17.62 -12.52
CA LEU A 246 -2.86 -16.70 -13.58
C LEU A 246 -1.70 -16.50 -14.54
N SER A 247 -1.95 -16.54 -15.84
CA SER A 247 -0.94 -16.22 -16.85
C SER A 247 -0.65 -14.71 -16.82
N GLY A 248 0.59 -14.30 -16.50
CA GLY A 248 1.03 -12.91 -16.70
C GLY A 248 2.05 -12.36 -15.70
N GLY A 249 2.70 -11.25 -16.10
CA GLY A 249 3.71 -10.52 -15.33
C GLY A 249 3.20 -9.85 -14.05
N ALA A 250 3.85 -8.79 -13.59
CA ALA A 250 3.44 -8.09 -12.37
C ALA A 250 2.13 -7.32 -12.61
N GLN A 251 1.08 -7.59 -11.84
CA GLN A 251 -0.20 -6.90 -11.95
C GLN A 251 -0.70 -6.44 -10.58
N ASP A 252 -1.25 -5.23 -10.51
CA ASP A 252 -1.98 -4.74 -9.34
C ASP A 252 -3.45 -4.59 -9.74
N VAL A 253 -4.37 -5.21 -9.00
CA VAL A 253 -5.80 -5.28 -9.33
C VAL A 253 -6.62 -4.52 -8.30
N TYR A 254 -7.30 -3.47 -8.72
CA TYR A 254 -8.13 -2.64 -7.86
C TYR A 254 -9.58 -3.12 -7.83
N GLY A 255 -10.09 -3.37 -6.63
CA GLY A 255 -11.49 -3.60 -6.34
C GLY A 255 -12.07 -2.42 -5.59
N VAL A 256 -13.31 -2.07 -5.92
CA VAL A 256 -14.05 -0.98 -5.28
C VAL A 256 -15.40 -1.50 -4.81
N TYR A 257 -15.76 -1.17 -3.59
CA TYR A 257 -17.11 -1.30 -3.07
C TYR A 257 -17.57 0.06 -2.53
N ARG A 258 -18.84 0.40 -2.74
CA ARG A 258 -19.38 1.71 -2.39
C ARG A 258 -20.81 1.59 -1.88
N GLU A 259 -21.09 2.30 -0.79
CA GLU A 259 -22.42 2.46 -0.22
C GLU A 259 -22.59 3.94 0.17
N GLY A 260 -23.49 4.67 -0.50
CA GLY A 260 -23.61 6.13 -0.36
C GLY A 260 -22.32 6.88 -0.66
N ASP A 261 -21.88 7.71 0.30
CA ASP A 261 -20.63 8.48 0.24
C ASP A 261 -19.42 7.74 0.83
N LEU A 262 -19.60 6.48 1.24
CA LEU A 262 -18.53 5.63 1.75
C LEU A 262 -18.01 4.73 0.62
N MET A 263 -16.70 4.79 0.37
CA MET A 263 -16.02 4.00 -0.64
C MET A 263 -14.84 3.23 -0.01
N GLN A 264 -14.88 1.91 -0.15
CA GLN A 264 -13.79 1.01 0.24
C GLN A 264 -13.04 0.57 -1.01
N VAL A 265 -11.71 0.63 -0.94
CA VAL A 265 -10.82 0.17 -2.01
C VAL A 265 -9.94 -0.95 -1.49
N CYS A 266 -9.88 -2.04 -2.25
CA CYS A 266 -8.95 -3.15 -2.03
C CYS A 266 -8.04 -3.26 -3.26
N THR A 267 -6.77 -3.60 -3.05
CA THR A 267 -5.84 -3.91 -4.13
C THR A 267 -5.21 -5.27 -3.92
N LEU A 268 -5.30 -6.13 -4.92
CA LEU A 268 -4.62 -7.41 -4.97
C LEU A 268 -3.28 -7.26 -5.70
N PHE A 269 -2.21 -7.80 -5.12
CA PHE A 269 -0.88 -7.78 -5.71
C PHE A 269 -0.58 -9.13 -6.35
N ILE A 270 -0.41 -9.15 -7.66
CA ILE A 270 -0.10 -10.36 -8.42
C ILE A 270 1.30 -10.22 -8.99
N ARG A 271 2.16 -11.20 -8.77
CA ARG A 271 3.50 -11.26 -9.37
C ARG A 271 3.72 -12.65 -9.93
N GLN A 272 4.19 -12.74 -11.17
CA GLN A 272 4.44 -14.00 -11.87
C GLN A 272 3.23 -14.96 -11.78
N GLY A 273 2.02 -14.41 -11.93
CA GLY A 273 0.79 -15.20 -11.84
C GLY A 273 0.33 -15.63 -10.46
N LYS A 274 1.00 -15.21 -9.39
CA LYS A 274 0.66 -15.55 -8.00
C LYS A 274 0.14 -14.35 -7.24
N LEU A 275 -0.92 -14.53 -6.45
CA LEU A 275 -1.39 -13.54 -5.49
C LEU A 275 -0.41 -13.45 -4.32
N LEU A 276 0.33 -12.34 -4.21
CA LEU A 276 1.24 -12.06 -3.10
C LEU A 276 0.51 -11.54 -1.86
N GLY A 277 -0.69 -10.99 -2.03
CA GLY A 277 -1.52 -10.50 -0.94
C GLY A 277 -2.45 -9.39 -1.38
N GLN A 278 -3.09 -8.76 -0.40
CA GLN A 278 -4.00 -7.64 -0.61
C GLN A 278 -3.69 -6.46 0.31
N LYS A 279 -4.09 -5.26 -0.11
CA LYS A 279 -4.08 -4.04 0.71
C LYS A 279 -5.48 -3.44 0.67
N ASP A 280 -6.02 -3.22 1.85
CA ASP A 280 -7.22 -2.41 2.04
C ASP A 280 -6.78 -0.98 2.35
N PHE A 281 -7.32 -0.01 1.61
CA PHE A 281 -7.10 1.40 1.87
C PHE A 281 -8.05 1.87 2.97
N ALA A 282 -7.68 2.93 3.70
CA ALA A 282 -8.59 3.57 4.64
C ALA A 282 -9.93 3.92 3.95
N LEU A 283 -11.03 3.73 4.69
CA LEU A 283 -12.38 4.02 4.22
C LEU A 283 -12.50 5.49 3.78
N ILE A 284 -12.89 5.70 2.52
CA ILE A 284 -13.05 7.02 1.95
C ILE A 284 -14.46 7.52 2.28
N LYS A 285 -14.56 8.53 3.14
CA LYS A 285 -15.84 9.12 3.59
C LYS A 285 -16.18 10.41 2.82
N LEU A 286 -16.16 10.35 1.48
CA LEU A 286 -16.32 11.52 0.61
C LEU A 286 -17.24 11.22 -0.57
N GLY A 287 -18.23 12.10 -0.77
CA GLY A 287 -19.03 12.12 -1.98
C GLY A 287 -18.22 12.51 -3.23
N GLY A 288 -18.68 12.08 -4.40
CA GLY A 288 -18.00 12.30 -5.69
C GLY A 288 -18.03 11.09 -6.60
N GLU A 289 -17.47 11.20 -7.80
CA GLU A 289 -17.43 10.11 -8.77
C GLU A 289 -16.33 9.09 -8.46
N THR A 290 -16.65 7.79 -8.53
CA THR A 290 -15.72 6.69 -8.22
C THR A 290 -14.44 6.76 -9.05
N LYS A 291 -14.54 7.04 -10.36
CA LYS A 291 -13.40 7.20 -11.26
C LYS A 291 -12.43 8.31 -10.82
N MET A 292 -12.94 9.41 -10.27
CA MET A 292 -12.10 10.53 -9.82
C MET A 292 -11.32 10.15 -8.54
N LEU A 293 -12.03 9.54 -7.58
CA LEU A 293 -11.42 9.09 -6.32
C LEU A 293 -10.36 8.02 -6.59
N LEU A 294 -10.66 7.05 -7.46
CA LEU A 294 -9.72 6.00 -7.84
C LEU A 294 -8.50 6.55 -8.60
N SER A 295 -8.70 7.50 -9.53
CA SER A 295 -7.59 8.18 -10.23
C SER A 295 -6.66 8.90 -9.24
N SER A 296 -7.23 9.68 -8.32
CA SER A 296 -6.46 10.36 -7.27
C SER A 296 -5.70 9.37 -6.38
N LEU A 297 -6.36 8.27 -5.99
CA LEU A 297 -5.77 7.22 -5.17
C LEU A 297 -4.57 6.57 -5.86
N ILE A 298 -4.72 6.18 -7.13
CA ILE A 298 -3.64 5.59 -7.93
C ILE A 298 -2.45 6.55 -8.04
N LYS A 299 -2.67 7.82 -8.36
CA LYS A 299 -1.59 8.82 -8.46
C LYS A 299 -0.82 8.96 -7.14
N GLN A 300 -1.53 9.22 -6.04
CA GLN A 300 -0.89 9.40 -4.73
C GLN A 300 -0.18 8.12 -4.29
N TYR A 301 -0.80 6.96 -4.54
CA TYR A 301 -0.27 5.65 -4.19
C TYR A 301 1.02 5.30 -4.94
N TYR A 302 1.11 5.58 -6.24
CA TYR A 302 2.29 5.25 -7.04
C TYR A 302 3.39 6.32 -7.00
N ASP A 303 3.12 7.52 -6.49
CA ASP A 303 4.11 8.58 -6.42
C ASP A 303 5.29 8.27 -5.50
N GLY A 304 5.05 7.57 -4.38
CA GLY A 304 6.10 7.10 -3.47
C GLY A 304 6.59 5.67 -3.73
N ALA A 305 6.06 4.99 -4.76
CA ALA A 305 6.31 3.56 -4.98
C ALA A 305 7.73 3.26 -5.45
N ALA A 306 8.40 2.32 -4.78
CA ALA A 306 9.64 1.70 -5.27
C ALA A 306 9.36 0.52 -6.22
N ASP A 307 8.25 -0.20 -6.05
CA ASP A 307 7.83 -1.29 -6.93
C ASP A 307 6.59 -0.88 -7.76
N LEU A 308 6.71 -1.03 -9.09
CA LEU A 308 5.69 -0.68 -10.08
C LEU A 308 5.29 -1.94 -10.88
N PRO A 309 3.99 -2.27 -10.99
CA PRO A 309 3.53 -3.42 -11.76
C PRO A 309 3.69 -3.20 -13.27
N ASP A 310 3.61 -4.26 -14.07
CA ASP A 310 3.55 -4.19 -15.54
C ASP A 310 2.14 -3.79 -16.02
N ALA A 311 1.11 -4.18 -15.28
CA ALA A 311 -0.27 -3.80 -15.56
C ALA A 311 -1.05 -3.42 -14.29
N ILE A 312 -1.94 -2.46 -14.41
CA ILE A 312 -2.90 -2.08 -13.38
C ILE A 312 -4.30 -2.36 -13.91
N LEU A 313 -5.01 -3.28 -13.25
CA LEU A 313 -6.39 -3.59 -13.57
C LEU A 313 -7.32 -2.78 -12.68
N ILE A 314 -8.27 -2.09 -13.31
CA ILE A 314 -9.24 -1.21 -12.65
C ILE A 314 -10.68 -1.61 -13.01
N PRO A 315 -11.67 -1.35 -12.14
CA PRO A 315 -13.05 -1.76 -12.39
C PRO A 315 -13.73 -0.91 -13.48
N GLU A 316 -13.27 0.32 -13.68
CA GLU A 316 -13.83 1.28 -14.63
C GLU A 316 -12.70 2.13 -15.23
N LEU A 317 -12.86 2.62 -16.46
CA LEU A 317 -11.87 3.44 -17.16
C LEU A 317 -11.73 4.83 -16.52
N LEU A 318 -10.50 5.33 -16.42
CA LEU A 318 -10.22 6.67 -15.89
C LEU A 318 -10.01 7.66 -17.05
N GLU A 319 -10.43 8.90 -16.85
CA GLU A 319 -10.26 9.97 -17.84
C GLU A 319 -8.79 10.25 -18.18
N ASP A 320 -7.90 10.10 -17.21
CA ASP A 320 -6.46 10.33 -17.33
C ASP A 320 -5.61 9.05 -17.30
N GLN A 321 -6.21 7.89 -17.60
CA GLN A 321 -5.51 6.60 -17.57
C GLN A 321 -4.26 6.56 -18.47
N THR A 322 -4.30 7.22 -19.64
CA THR A 322 -3.16 7.25 -20.58
C THR A 322 -1.99 8.03 -19.99
N VAL A 323 -2.28 9.20 -19.42
CA VAL A 323 -1.28 10.07 -18.79
C VAL A 323 -0.67 9.40 -17.56
N ILE A 324 -1.49 8.71 -16.76
CA ILE A 324 -1.00 7.92 -15.62
C ILE A 324 -0.11 6.77 -16.10
N ALA A 325 -0.52 6.03 -17.15
CA ALA A 325 0.25 4.93 -17.69
C ALA A 325 1.62 5.37 -18.25
N GLU A 326 1.65 6.49 -18.97
CA GLU A 326 2.89 7.10 -19.47
C GLU A 326 3.81 7.52 -18.32
N TRP A 327 3.29 8.24 -17.33
CA TRP A 327 4.04 8.66 -16.15
C TRP A 327 4.64 7.47 -15.37
N LEU A 328 3.87 6.40 -15.17
CA LEU A 328 4.36 5.19 -14.51
C LEU A 328 5.37 4.43 -15.38
N SER A 329 5.21 4.45 -16.69
CA SER A 329 6.15 3.81 -17.62
C SER A 329 7.52 4.48 -17.57
N ASP A 330 7.55 5.82 -17.60
CA ASP A 330 8.77 6.62 -17.48
C ASP A 330 9.47 6.34 -16.14
N LYS A 331 8.70 6.27 -15.06
CA LYS A 331 9.24 5.99 -13.72
C LYS A 331 9.80 4.57 -13.58
N LYS A 332 9.22 3.60 -14.29
CA LYS A 332 9.63 2.19 -14.27
C LYS A 332 10.78 1.88 -15.24
N ASP A 333 11.00 2.75 -16.23
CA ASP A 333 11.83 2.47 -17.41
C ASP A 333 11.36 1.22 -18.20
N LYS A 334 10.05 0.92 -18.11
CA LYS A 334 9.37 -0.18 -18.81
C LYS A 334 7.90 0.16 -19.00
N LYS A 335 7.29 -0.38 -20.05
CA LYS A 335 5.87 -0.16 -20.34
C LYS A 335 4.98 -0.62 -19.18
N VAL A 336 4.13 0.29 -18.69
CA VAL A 336 3.05 0.04 -17.73
C VAL A 336 1.72 0.25 -18.44
N THR A 337 0.79 -0.70 -18.30
CA THR A 337 -0.56 -0.57 -18.86
C THR A 337 -1.60 -0.36 -17.76
N ILE A 338 -2.64 0.40 -18.05
CA ILE A 338 -3.80 0.57 -17.17
C ILE A 338 -5.04 0.25 -17.98
N GLY A 339 -5.90 -0.61 -17.45
CA GLY A 339 -7.12 -0.98 -18.18
C GLY A 339 -8.15 -1.74 -17.36
N ALA A 340 -9.38 -1.75 -17.87
CA ALA A 340 -10.48 -2.53 -17.31
C ALA A 340 -10.64 -3.84 -18.09
N ALA A 341 -10.67 -4.97 -17.38
CA ALA A 341 -10.91 -6.28 -17.97
C ALA A 341 -12.41 -6.63 -17.90
N ARG A 342 -13.04 -6.89 -19.06
CA ARG A 342 -14.47 -7.25 -19.14
C ARG A 342 -14.74 -8.75 -19.28
N ARG A 343 -13.73 -9.54 -19.68
CA ARG A 343 -13.83 -10.99 -19.89
C ARG A 343 -12.50 -11.67 -19.57
N GLY A 344 -12.56 -12.99 -19.34
CA GLY A 344 -11.40 -13.83 -19.05
C GLY A 344 -10.83 -13.60 -17.64
N GLN A 345 -9.62 -14.08 -17.42
CA GLN A 345 -8.96 -14.09 -16.10
C GLN A 345 -8.90 -12.71 -15.42
N GLY A 346 -8.69 -11.64 -16.17
CA GLY A 346 -8.66 -10.28 -15.62
C GLY A 346 -10.01 -9.84 -15.03
N ALA A 347 -11.13 -10.32 -15.58
CA ALA A 347 -12.46 -10.02 -15.05
C ALA A 347 -12.73 -10.80 -13.74
N ASP A 348 -12.27 -12.05 -13.66
CA ASP A 348 -12.36 -12.86 -12.43
C ASP A 348 -11.56 -12.22 -11.29
N LEU A 349 -10.37 -11.69 -11.62
CA LEU A 349 -9.55 -10.93 -10.68
C LEU A 349 -10.22 -9.65 -10.18
N LEU A 350 -10.82 -8.87 -11.08
CA LEU A 350 -11.58 -7.67 -10.69
C LEU A 350 -12.79 -8.03 -9.81
N LYS A 351 -13.47 -9.15 -10.11
CA LYS A 351 -14.57 -9.66 -9.27
C LYS A 351 -14.07 -10.05 -7.88
N MET A 352 -12.95 -10.77 -7.79
CA MET A 352 -12.32 -11.14 -6.52
C MET A 352 -11.93 -9.89 -5.72
N ALA A 353 -11.27 -8.91 -6.35
CA ALA A 353 -10.88 -7.67 -5.70
C ALA A 353 -12.10 -6.89 -5.16
N ARG A 354 -13.21 -6.87 -5.91
CA ARG A 354 -14.47 -6.26 -5.46
C ARG A 354 -15.07 -6.99 -4.24
N ILE A 355 -15.07 -8.32 -4.23
CA ILE A 355 -15.57 -9.11 -3.08
C ILE A 355 -14.72 -8.81 -1.83
N ASN A 356 -13.40 -8.70 -1.97
CA ASN A 356 -12.53 -8.31 -0.86
C ASN A 356 -12.81 -6.88 -0.39
N ALA A 357 -13.02 -5.93 -1.31
CA ALA A 357 -13.41 -4.57 -0.94
C ALA A 357 -14.76 -4.54 -0.18
N GLU A 358 -15.73 -5.35 -0.58
CA GLU A 358 -17.01 -5.50 0.12
C GLU A 358 -16.83 -6.13 1.51
N SER A 359 -16.00 -7.17 1.63
CA SER A 359 -15.71 -7.80 2.92
C SER A 359 -14.99 -6.84 3.86
N ALA A 360 -14.00 -6.09 3.37
CA ALA A 360 -13.30 -5.05 4.13
C ALA A 360 -14.27 -3.94 4.57
N PHE A 361 -15.21 -3.53 3.72
CA PHE A 361 -16.25 -2.56 4.05
C PHE A 361 -17.15 -3.07 5.19
N LYS A 362 -17.62 -4.31 5.10
CA LYS A 362 -18.45 -4.94 6.14
C LYS A 362 -17.70 -5.15 7.45
N ALA A 363 -16.43 -5.53 7.38
CA ALA A 363 -15.56 -5.68 8.54
C ALA A 363 -15.22 -4.33 9.20
N ALA A 364 -15.12 -3.26 8.40
CA ALA A 364 -15.01 -1.90 8.91
C ALA A 364 -16.33 -1.44 9.55
N GLY A 365 -17.48 -1.89 9.02
CA GLY A 365 -18.83 -1.67 9.52
C GLY A 365 -19.26 -0.19 9.57
N PRO A 366 -20.56 0.11 9.76
CA PRO A 366 -21.02 1.44 10.18
C PRO A 366 -20.45 1.85 11.55
N SER A 367 -19.88 0.88 12.28
CA SER A 367 -19.26 0.98 13.60
C SER A 367 -17.88 1.66 13.61
N ALA A 368 -17.39 2.12 12.46
CA ALA A 368 -16.18 2.94 12.37
C ALA A 368 -16.46 4.46 12.57
N ASP A 369 -17.51 4.79 13.31
CA ASP A 369 -17.40 5.89 14.26
C ASP A 369 -16.63 5.36 15.47
N GLY A 370 -15.29 5.44 15.36
CA GLY A 370 -14.45 5.49 16.55
C GLY A 370 -14.93 6.56 17.53
N THR A 371 -15.78 7.50 17.09
CA THR A 371 -16.58 8.41 17.90
C THR A 371 -17.48 7.69 18.91
N GLU A 372 -18.30 6.71 18.54
CA GLU A 372 -19.25 6.08 19.48
C GLU A 372 -18.51 5.23 20.52
N GLU A 373 -17.50 4.47 20.08
CA GLU A 373 -16.65 3.73 21.00
C GLU A 373 -15.76 4.64 21.86
N ALA A 374 -15.24 5.75 21.31
CA ALA A 374 -14.51 6.75 22.08
C ALA A 374 -15.41 7.52 23.05
N LEU A 375 -16.66 7.83 22.67
CA LEU A 375 -17.66 8.44 23.55
C LEU A 375 -18.01 7.48 24.68
N ARG A 376 -18.19 6.18 24.39
CA ARG A 376 -18.38 5.14 25.39
C ARG A 376 -17.18 5.04 26.34
N LEU A 377 -15.95 5.07 25.81
CA LEU A 377 -14.73 5.05 26.61
C LEU A 377 -14.58 6.32 27.46
N LEU A 378 -14.92 7.49 26.92
CA LEU A 378 -14.96 8.77 27.62
C LEU A 378 -15.99 8.75 28.75
N MET A 379 -17.20 8.22 28.50
CA MET A 379 -18.23 8.04 29.51
C MET A 379 -17.74 7.15 30.65
N GLU A 380 -17.08 6.03 30.34
CA GLU A 380 -16.52 5.12 31.34
C GLU A 380 -15.41 5.80 32.17
N LYS A 381 -14.45 6.46 31.50
CA LYS A 381 -13.31 7.09 32.17
C LYS A 381 -13.67 8.33 32.98
N LEU A 382 -14.66 9.10 32.54
CA LEU A 382 -15.13 10.32 33.20
C LEU A 382 -16.39 10.11 34.04
N ALA A 383 -16.88 8.87 34.13
CA ALA A 383 -18.10 8.49 34.85
C ALA A 383 -19.34 9.32 34.45
N LEU A 384 -19.50 9.59 33.14
CA LEU A 384 -20.65 10.34 32.61
C LEU A 384 -21.87 9.43 32.46
N ARG A 385 -23.05 9.94 32.81
CA ARG A 385 -24.33 9.21 32.70
C ARG A 385 -24.87 9.13 31.26
N HIS A 386 -24.54 10.12 30.43
CA HIS A 386 -25.00 10.24 29.06
C HIS A 386 -23.80 10.58 28.14
N PRO A 387 -23.86 10.23 26.84
CA PRO A 387 -22.84 10.63 25.88
C PRO A 387 -22.70 12.16 25.84
N PRO A 388 -21.49 12.71 25.89
CA PRO A 388 -21.31 14.15 25.85
C PRO A 388 -21.70 14.71 24.47
N GLU A 389 -22.69 15.61 24.45
CA GLU A 389 -23.18 16.27 23.22
C GLU A 389 -22.26 17.40 22.74
N ARG A 390 -21.40 17.91 23.63
CA ARG A 390 -20.45 18.99 23.35
C ARG A 390 -19.12 18.68 24.04
N ILE A 391 -18.04 18.63 23.26
CA ILE A 391 -16.67 18.43 23.74
C ILE A 391 -15.83 19.62 23.31
N GLU A 392 -15.21 20.31 24.27
CA GLU A 392 -14.30 21.42 24.00
C GLU A 392 -12.88 21.03 24.40
N CYS A 393 -11.98 21.05 23.41
CA CYS A 393 -10.57 20.77 23.61
C CYS A 393 -9.80 22.09 23.55
N PHE A 394 -9.04 22.38 24.60
CA PHE A 394 -8.16 23.54 24.68
C PHE A 394 -6.71 23.09 24.53
N ASP A 395 -6.02 23.62 23.53
CA ASP A 395 -4.56 23.49 23.40
C ASP A 395 -3.92 24.86 23.69
N ILE A 396 -3.06 24.91 24.70
CA ILE A 396 -2.42 26.15 25.16
C ILE A 396 -0.92 26.03 24.92
N SER A 397 -0.43 26.76 23.93
CA SER A 397 0.99 26.88 23.64
C SER A 397 1.57 28.14 24.27
N ASN A 398 2.79 28.06 24.80
CA ASN A 398 3.55 29.23 25.26
C ASN A 398 5.04 29.04 24.95
N VAL A 399 5.78 30.15 24.87
CA VAL A 399 7.24 30.12 24.72
C VAL A 399 7.86 30.55 26.04
N GLY A 400 8.35 29.57 26.82
CA GLY A 400 9.01 29.82 28.10
C GLY A 400 8.14 30.57 29.11
N GLY A 401 6.84 30.29 29.14
CA GLY A 401 5.88 30.97 30.04
C GLY A 401 5.44 32.37 29.58
N ARG A 402 5.84 32.82 28.39
CA ARG A 402 5.38 34.08 27.78
C ARG A 402 4.59 33.79 26.50
N TRP A 403 3.74 34.75 26.10
CA TRP A 403 2.94 34.70 24.87
C TRP A 403 2.04 33.45 24.78
N ALA A 404 1.19 33.25 25.78
CA ALA A 404 0.24 32.14 25.75
C ALA A 404 -0.79 32.33 24.63
N VAL A 405 -0.85 31.35 23.71
CA VAL A 405 -1.86 31.26 22.66
C VAL A 405 -2.67 30.00 22.90
N GLY A 406 -3.99 30.16 23.01
CA GLY A 406 -4.94 29.07 23.15
C GLY A 406 -5.70 28.83 21.85
N ALA A 407 -5.84 27.57 21.45
CA ALA A 407 -6.80 27.14 20.44
C ALA A 407 -7.90 26.31 21.12
N MET A 408 -9.16 26.64 20.84
CA MET A 408 -10.31 25.84 21.26
C MET A 408 -10.92 25.16 20.04
N VAL A 409 -11.09 23.85 20.13
CA VAL A 409 -11.85 23.06 19.15
C VAL A 409 -13.10 22.53 19.84
N THR A 410 -14.27 22.87 19.30
CA THR A 410 -15.55 22.38 19.77
C THR A 410 -16.07 21.29 18.83
N PHE A 411 -16.34 20.11 19.38
CA PHE A 411 -17.09 19.05 18.73
C PHE A 411 -18.52 19.10 19.24
N LEU A 412 -19.49 19.08 18.31
CA LEU A 412 -20.91 18.99 18.59
C LEU A 412 -21.40 17.65 18.04
N ALA A 413 -22.22 16.94 18.81
CA ALA A 413 -22.87 15.69 18.42
C ALA A 413 -23.97 15.92 17.38
#